data_AF-A0A968P8T2-F1
#
_entry.id   AF-A0A968P8T2-F1
#
_cell.length_a   1.000
_cell.length_b   1.000
_cell.length_c   1.000
_cell.angle_alpha   90.00
_cell.angle_beta   90.00
_cell.angle_gamma   90.00
#
_symmetry.space_group_name_H-M   'P 1'
#
loop_
_entity.id
_entity.type
_entity.pdbx_description
1 polymer ?
#
loop_
_entity_poly.entity_id
_entity_poly.type
_entity_poly.pdbx_seq_one_letter_code
_entity_poly.pdbx_strand_id
1 'polypeptide(L)'
;MKSDRHASPNSAGPVRISSIQPRLPCGPGSKRNKSTIKDSLRAPRRGGSPPHRLHRGELCRGLPGHDSLRPETVTAVIVDIAGALARMGVRDLVLANSHFDPTHLGSIYAAIEQIRTAAEIAVIFPDVTRKPWASRLTDEFKSGACHAGRYEGSIVLARRPDLVREAVSKSLVANPASLSVAIREGKKSFEEAGGPDAYFGDPAAATAEEGEATIAVLGGILEEAVWGGVGKY
;
A
#
# COMPACT_ATOMS: atom_id res chain seq x y z
N MET A 1 -15.10 -37.32 31.22
CA MET A 1 -15.58 -35.92 31.19
C MET A 1 -14.71 -35.14 30.23
N LYS A 2 -15.19 -34.93 28.99
CA LYS A 2 -14.54 -34.05 28.00
C LYS A 2 -15.09 -32.64 28.26
N SER A 3 -14.22 -31.69 28.57
CA SER A 3 -14.60 -30.29 28.75
C SER A 3 -14.59 -29.60 27.40
N ASP A 4 -15.77 -29.40 26.82
CA ASP A 4 -15.98 -28.53 25.67
C ASP A 4 -15.73 -27.08 26.10
N ARG A 5 -14.65 -26.48 25.57
CA ARG A 5 -14.48 -25.02 25.60
C ARG A 5 -15.20 -24.43 24.40
N HIS A 6 -16.44 -24.00 24.62
CA HIS A 6 -17.12 -23.08 23.72
C HIS A 6 -16.33 -21.77 23.64
N ALA A 7 -15.64 -21.54 22.52
CA ALA A 7 -15.14 -20.23 22.15
C ALA A 7 -16.35 -19.36 21.76
N SER A 8 -16.60 -18.30 22.52
CA SER A 8 -17.58 -17.27 22.18
C SER A 8 -17.15 -16.50 20.92
N PRO A 9 -18.06 -16.13 20.00
CA PRO A 9 -17.70 -15.47 18.74
C PRO A 9 -17.35 -13.97 18.87
N ASN A 10 -17.12 -13.44 20.08
CA ASN A 10 -17.10 -11.99 20.32
C ASN A 10 -15.87 -11.46 21.07
N SER A 11 -14.71 -12.12 20.99
CA SER A 11 -13.47 -11.68 21.64
C SER A 11 -12.44 -11.08 20.68
N ALA A 12 -12.85 -10.23 19.74
CA ALA A 12 -11.90 -9.44 18.97
C ALA A 12 -11.21 -8.45 19.93
N GLY A 13 -9.93 -8.68 20.21
CA GLY A 13 -9.10 -7.76 20.99
C GLY A 13 -8.95 -6.41 20.29
N PRO A 14 -8.25 -5.44 20.89
CA PRO A 14 -7.98 -4.18 20.19
C PRO A 14 -7.21 -4.46 18.89
N VAL A 15 -7.76 -4.01 17.76
CA VAL A 15 -7.16 -4.11 16.41
C VAL A 15 -6.44 -2.81 16.11
N ARG A 16 -5.18 -2.88 15.64
CA ARG A 16 -4.44 -1.70 15.14
C ARG A 16 -4.12 -1.84 13.66
N ILE A 17 -4.46 -0.81 12.89
CA ILE A 17 -4.14 -0.73 11.45
C ILE A 17 -2.94 0.19 11.27
N SER A 18 -1.87 -0.35 10.68
CA SER A 18 -0.73 0.44 10.19
C SER A 18 -0.82 0.54 8.68
N SER A 19 -0.82 1.76 8.16
CA SER A 19 -0.91 2.01 6.72
C SER A 19 0.41 2.52 6.15
N ILE A 20 0.87 1.85 5.09
CA ILE A 20 1.96 2.26 4.20
C ILE A 20 1.30 2.90 2.98
N GLN A 21 1.47 4.22 2.84
CA GLN A 21 0.69 5.10 1.95
C GLN A 21 1.40 5.42 0.62
N PRO A 22 0.65 5.73 -0.46
CA PRO A 22 1.24 6.03 -1.76
C PRO A 22 1.85 7.44 -1.79
N ARG A 23 2.77 7.64 -2.74
CA ARG A 23 3.41 8.94 -3.01
C ARG A 23 2.94 9.46 -4.37
N LEU A 24 2.82 10.78 -4.49
CA LEU A 24 2.63 11.47 -5.77
C LEU A 24 3.83 11.22 -6.71
N PRO A 25 3.62 11.25 -8.05
CA PRO A 25 4.69 11.10 -9.02
C PRO A 25 5.86 12.07 -8.80
N CYS A 26 7.07 11.52 -8.86
CA CYS A 26 8.32 12.27 -8.93
C CYS A 26 8.59 12.72 -10.38
N GLY A 27 7.81 13.68 -10.90
CA GLY A 27 8.03 14.22 -12.25
C GLY A 27 9.16 15.28 -12.33
N PRO A 28 9.71 15.61 -13.52
CA PRO A 28 10.92 16.42 -13.73
C PRO A 28 10.83 17.93 -13.38
N GLY A 29 9.86 18.36 -12.56
CA GLY A 29 9.73 19.75 -12.07
C GLY A 29 10.16 19.95 -10.61
N SER A 30 10.97 19.04 -10.06
CA SER A 30 11.09 18.73 -8.62
C SER A 30 11.88 19.73 -7.74
N LYS A 31 11.96 21.02 -8.10
CA LYS A 31 12.57 22.00 -7.16
C LYS A 31 11.73 22.23 -5.89
N ARG A 32 10.46 21.78 -5.84
CA ARG A 32 9.60 21.88 -4.65
C ARG A 32 8.58 20.75 -4.61
N ASN A 33 8.94 19.56 -4.13
CA ASN A 33 7.95 18.51 -3.86
C ASN A 33 8.08 17.97 -2.43
N LYS A 34 7.50 18.71 -1.48
CA LYS A 34 7.22 18.25 -0.11
C LYS A 34 5.71 18.28 0.10
N SER A 35 4.97 17.29 -0.41
CA SER A 35 3.59 17.11 0.00
C SER A 35 3.23 15.63 0.00
N THR A 36 2.53 15.20 1.04
CA THR A 36 2.20 13.80 1.30
C THR A 36 0.71 13.68 1.57
N ILE A 37 0.08 12.64 1.01
CA ILE A 37 -1.29 12.24 1.35
C ILE A 37 -1.25 11.79 2.81
N LYS A 38 -1.92 12.53 3.69
CA LYS A 38 -1.88 12.32 5.14
C LYS A 38 -3.06 11.54 5.69
N ASP A 39 -4.21 11.49 5.01
CA ASP A 39 -5.42 10.96 5.61
C ASP A 39 -6.33 10.32 4.54
N SER A 40 -6.45 8.99 4.52
CA SER A 40 -7.43 8.34 3.62
C SER A 40 -8.02 7.02 4.10
N LEU A 41 -7.49 6.37 5.15
CA LEU A 41 -8.09 5.17 5.73
C LEU A 41 -8.61 5.48 7.14
N ARG A 42 -9.86 5.90 7.23
CA ARG A 42 -10.57 6.04 8.51
C ARG A 42 -11.19 4.68 8.86
N ALA A 43 -10.42 3.84 9.56
CA ALA A 43 -10.92 2.60 10.14
C ALA A 43 -11.85 2.89 11.36
N PRO A 44 -12.76 1.97 11.73
CA PRO A 44 -13.73 2.21 12.78
C PRO A 44 -13.04 2.56 14.11
N ARG A 45 -13.63 3.53 14.82
CA ARG A 45 -13.06 4.13 16.04
C ARG A 45 -12.79 3.07 17.11
N ARG A 46 -11.54 2.59 17.20
CA ARG A 46 -10.86 2.05 18.40
C ARG A 46 -9.35 2.04 18.14
N GLY A 47 -8.63 2.99 18.77
CA GLY A 47 -7.17 2.97 18.98
C GLY A 47 -6.23 2.80 17.75
N GLY A 48 -6.21 3.74 16.81
CA GLY A 48 -5.19 3.78 15.74
C GLY A 48 -3.85 4.36 16.22
N SER A 49 -2.72 3.79 15.78
CA SER A 49 -1.42 4.50 15.76
C SER A 49 -1.39 5.38 14.50
N PRO A 50 -0.71 6.55 14.48
CA PRO A 50 -0.51 7.27 13.22
C PRO A 50 0.16 6.37 12.16
N PRO A 51 -0.18 6.51 10.87
CA PRO A 51 0.41 5.70 9.80
C PRO A 51 1.93 5.90 9.73
N HIS A 52 2.68 4.80 9.63
CA HIS A 52 4.14 4.83 9.48
C HIS A 52 4.54 4.70 8.01
N ARG A 53 5.36 5.63 7.51
CA ARG A 53 5.92 5.60 6.15
C ARG A 53 7.11 4.64 6.11
N LEU A 54 6.88 3.41 5.66
CA LEU A 54 7.92 2.41 5.47
C LEU A 54 7.86 1.93 4.02
N HIS A 55 8.84 2.31 3.20
CA HIS A 55 8.86 1.88 1.80
C HIS A 55 10.28 1.71 1.28
N ARG A 56 10.46 0.73 0.39
CA ARG A 56 11.63 0.59 -0.49
C ARG A 56 11.19 0.80 -1.94
N GLY A 57 11.88 1.65 -2.71
CA GLY A 57 11.54 1.89 -4.12
C GLY A 57 12.76 2.10 -5.01
N GLU A 58 13.39 1.02 -5.47
CA GLU A 58 14.70 1.10 -6.13
C GLU A 58 14.69 1.81 -7.51
N LEU A 59 13.59 1.71 -8.27
CA LEU A 59 13.46 2.42 -9.56
C LEU A 59 13.40 3.95 -9.42
N CYS A 60 13.05 4.46 -8.24
CA CYS A 60 13.01 5.90 -7.97
C CYS A 60 14.37 6.45 -7.51
N ARG A 61 15.43 5.63 -7.46
CA ARG A 61 16.75 6.03 -6.98
C ARG A 61 17.30 7.16 -7.85
N GLY A 62 17.63 8.29 -7.20
CA GLY A 62 18.16 9.49 -7.88
C GLY A 62 17.11 10.55 -8.22
N LEU A 63 15.81 10.25 -8.06
CA LEU A 63 14.77 11.27 -8.18
C LEU A 63 14.76 12.17 -6.93
N PRO A 64 14.77 13.51 -7.08
CA PRO A 64 14.79 14.41 -5.95
C PRO A 64 13.59 14.20 -5.01
N GLY A 65 13.88 14.06 -3.72
CA GLY A 65 12.88 13.82 -2.68
C GLY A 65 12.45 12.35 -2.53
N HIS A 66 13.09 11.41 -3.22
CA HIS A 66 12.88 9.98 -2.97
C HIS A 66 13.76 9.51 -1.81
N ASP A 67 13.13 9.04 -0.73
CA ASP A 67 13.78 8.45 0.43
C ASP A 67 13.38 6.97 0.51
N SER A 68 14.31 6.05 0.32
CA SER A 68 14.07 4.60 0.39
C SER A 68 14.73 4.00 1.61
N LEU A 69 13.99 3.14 2.32
CA LEU A 69 14.58 2.25 3.32
C LEU A 69 15.19 1.03 2.62
N ARG A 70 16.15 0.40 3.30
CA ARG A 70 16.61 -0.95 2.94
C ARG A 70 15.54 -1.98 3.32
N PRO A 71 15.42 -3.13 2.63
CA PRO A 71 14.43 -4.16 2.97
C PRO A 71 14.50 -4.59 4.43
N GLU A 72 15.71 -4.82 4.91
CA GLU A 72 15.95 -5.33 6.26
C GLU A 72 15.49 -4.30 7.29
N THR A 73 15.55 -3.01 6.93
CA THR A 73 15.03 -1.91 7.77
C THR A 73 13.50 -1.87 7.75
N VAL A 74 12.86 -2.08 6.60
CA VAL A 74 11.39 -2.21 6.54
C VAL A 74 10.92 -3.39 7.39
N THR A 75 11.57 -4.55 7.23
CA THR A 75 11.30 -5.75 8.02
C THR A 75 11.44 -5.48 9.52
N ALA A 76 12.59 -4.96 9.94
CA ALA A 76 12.88 -4.69 11.35
C ALA A 76 11.85 -3.75 11.99
N VAL A 77 11.48 -2.66 11.29
CA VAL A 77 10.49 -1.72 11.84
C VAL A 77 9.12 -2.37 12.00
N ILE A 78 8.66 -3.20 11.05
CA ILE A 78 7.38 -3.90 11.17
C ILE A 78 7.40 -4.86 12.37
N VAL A 79 8.50 -5.60 12.55
CA VAL A 79 8.71 -6.51 13.68
C VAL A 79 8.71 -5.76 15.02
N ASP A 80 9.43 -4.63 15.10
CA ASP A 80 9.50 -3.81 16.31
C ASP A 80 8.13 -3.24 16.69
N ILE A 81 7.36 -2.76 15.71
CA ILE A 81 5.98 -2.28 15.91
C ILE A 81 5.11 -3.44 16.42
N ALA A 82 5.16 -4.60 15.80
CA ALA A 82 4.37 -5.77 16.22
C ALA A 82 4.70 -6.18 17.66
N GLY A 83 5.98 -6.25 18.01
CA GLY A 83 6.42 -6.57 19.37
C GLY A 83 5.99 -5.52 20.40
N ALA A 84 6.06 -4.23 20.05
CA ALA A 84 5.57 -3.15 20.92
C ALA A 84 4.06 -3.25 21.15
N LEU A 85 3.29 -3.52 20.09
CA LEU A 85 1.84 -3.69 20.18
C LEU A 85 1.46 -4.93 20.99
N ALA A 86 2.16 -6.06 20.80
CA ALA A 86 1.96 -7.28 21.59
C ALA A 86 2.16 -7.02 23.10
N ARG A 87 3.22 -6.29 23.48
CA ARG A 87 3.46 -5.90 24.89
C ARG A 87 2.37 -4.99 25.47
N MET A 88 1.64 -4.26 24.62
CA MET A 88 0.48 -3.45 25.01
C MET A 88 -0.83 -4.25 25.05
N GLY A 89 -0.80 -5.57 24.82
CA GLY A 89 -1.98 -6.43 24.81
C GLY A 89 -2.80 -6.39 23.51
N VAL A 90 -2.25 -5.82 22.43
CA VAL A 90 -2.85 -5.87 21.09
C VAL A 90 -2.71 -7.28 20.52
N ARG A 91 -3.79 -7.81 19.95
CA ARG A 91 -3.87 -9.21 19.49
C ARG A 91 -3.79 -9.35 17.97
N ASP A 92 -4.16 -8.31 17.23
CA ASP A 92 -4.14 -8.31 15.77
C ASP A 92 -3.47 -7.03 15.24
N LEU A 93 -2.46 -7.20 14.37
CA LEU A 93 -1.81 -6.16 13.59
C LEU A 93 -2.28 -6.26 12.13
N VAL A 94 -2.92 -5.22 11.63
CA VAL A 94 -3.36 -5.16 10.22
C VAL A 94 -2.40 -4.29 9.42
N LEU A 95 -1.83 -4.84 8.35
CA LEU A 95 -0.93 -4.15 7.44
C LEU A 95 -1.70 -3.73 6.18
N ALA A 96 -1.93 -2.43 6.01
CA ALA A 96 -2.50 -1.87 4.77
C ALA A 96 -1.36 -1.34 3.90
N ASN A 97 -1.13 -1.94 2.74
CA ASN A 97 -0.03 -1.59 1.84
C ASN A 97 -0.52 -1.03 0.50
N SER A 98 0.10 0.06 0.06
CA SER A 98 -0.16 0.67 -1.25
C SER A 98 1.09 0.77 -2.12
N HIS A 99 2.16 0.05 -1.79
CA HIS A 99 3.40 0.05 -2.57
C HIS A 99 3.71 -1.35 -3.07
N PHE A 100 3.76 -1.53 -4.40
CA PHE A 100 3.70 -2.85 -5.01
C PHE A 100 5.05 -3.34 -5.55
N ASP A 101 6.16 -2.71 -5.15
CA ASP A 101 7.49 -3.22 -5.44
C ASP A 101 7.68 -4.62 -4.84
N PRO A 102 8.11 -5.63 -5.62
CA PRO A 102 8.28 -7.00 -5.13
C PRO A 102 9.25 -7.13 -3.96
N THR A 103 10.28 -6.27 -3.88
CA THR A 103 11.25 -6.30 -2.79
C THR A 103 10.66 -5.73 -1.51
N HIS A 104 9.84 -4.68 -1.63
CA HIS A 104 9.04 -4.15 -0.53
C HIS A 104 8.02 -5.18 -0.02
N LEU A 105 7.27 -5.83 -0.92
CA LEU A 105 6.35 -6.92 -0.56
C LEU A 105 7.10 -8.07 0.13
N GLY A 106 8.28 -8.45 -0.39
CA GLY A 106 9.16 -9.44 0.24
C GLY A 106 9.58 -9.06 1.67
N SER A 107 9.79 -7.76 1.94
CA SER A 107 10.10 -7.26 3.28
C SER A 107 8.91 -7.42 4.24
N ILE A 108 7.69 -7.16 3.77
CA ILE A 108 6.46 -7.40 4.55
C ILE A 108 6.31 -8.90 4.87
N TYR A 109 6.49 -9.77 3.88
CA TYR A 109 6.41 -11.22 4.10
C TYR A 109 7.48 -11.74 5.06
N ALA A 110 8.72 -11.23 4.96
CA ALA A 110 9.77 -11.57 5.90
C ALA A 110 9.42 -11.12 7.33
N ALA A 111 8.82 -9.93 7.49
CA ALA A 111 8.37 -9.45 8.79
C ALA A 111 7.26 -10.31 9.38
N ILE A 112 6.27 -10.70 8.56
CA ILE A 112 5.18 -11.60 8.96
C ILE A 112 5.77 -12.90 9.51
N GLU A 113 6.71 -13.52 8.80
CA GLU A 113 7.30 -14.78 9.24
C GLU A 113 8.10 -14.63 10.55
N GLN A 114 8.85 -13.54 10.71
CA GLN A 114 9.55 -13.25 11.96
C GLN A 114 8.58 -13.02 13.12
N ILE A 115 7.48 -12.29 12.91
CA ILE A 115 6.49 -12.02 13.95
C ILE A 115 5.81 -13.31 14.42
N ARG A 116 5.45 -14.21 13.49
CA ARG A 116 4.81 -15.49 13.80
C ARG A 116 5.64 -16.35 14.75
N THR A 117 6.96 -16.25 14.68
CA THR A 117 7.87 -17.02 15.54
C THR A 117 8.22 -16.31 16.84
N ALA A 118 8.07 -14.98 16.92
CA ALA A 118 8.62 -14.17 18.00
C ALA A 118 7.59 -13.43 18.87
N ALA A 119 6.34 -13.26 18.44
CA ALA A 119 5.35 -12.46 19.15
C ALA A 119 3.95 -13.08 19.16
N GLU A 120 3.22 -12.87 20.26
CA GLU A 120 1.82 -13.32 20.42
C GLU A 120 0.81 -12.32 19.81
N ILE A 121 1.06 -11.91 18.57
CA ILE A 121 0.18 -11.03 17.79
C ILE A 121 -0.03 -11.63 16.41
N ALA A 122 -1.30 -11.75 16.00
CA ALA A 122 -1.61 -12.21 14.65
C ALA A 122 -1.42 -11.07 13.64
N VAL A 123 -0.88 -11.38 12.46
CA VAL A 123 -0.70 -10.39 11.40
C VAL A 123 -1.71 -10.63 10.30
N ILE A 124 -2.43 -9.57 9.92
CA ILE A 124 -3.42 -9.60 8.85
C ILE A 124 -2.90 -8.71 7.73
N PHE A 125 -2.62 -9.32 6.57
CA PHE A 125 -2.07 -8.61 5.42
C PHE A 125 -2.84 -8.98 4.14
N PRO A 126 -3.84 -8.17 3.74
CA PRO A 126 -4.46 -8.32 2.44
C PRO A 126 -3.53 -7.80 1.35
N ASP A 127 -2.70 -8.68 0.80
CA ASP A 127 -1.88 -8.37 -0.38
C ASP A 127 -2.79 -8.12 -1.60
N VAL A 128 -3.11 -6.85 -1.86
CA VAL A 128 -3.99 -6.41 -2.94
C VAL A 128 -3.44 -6.73 -4.34
N THR A 129 -2.18 -7.16 -4.45
CA THR A 129 -1.59 -7.63 -5.71
C THR A 129 -1.95 -9.08 -6.05
N ARG A 130 -2.60 -9.82 -5.13
CA ARG A 130 -2.97 -11.24 -5.30
C ARG A 130 -4.48 -11.45 -5.31
N LYS A 131 -4.92 -12.61 -5.83
CA LYS A 131 -6.30 -13.07 -5.69
C LYS A 131 -6.62 -13.36 -4.21
N PRO A 132 -7.85 -13.13 -3.74
CA PRO A 132 -9.02 -12.65 -4.49
C PRO A 132 -9.09 -11.12 -4.64
N TRP A 133 -8.16 -10.37 -4.05
CA TRP A 133 -8.22 -8.91 -3.95
C TRP A 133 -7.97 -8.19 -5.26
N ALA A 134 -6.93 -8.59 -6.01
CA ALA A 134 -6.52 -7.93 -7.25
C ALA A 134 -7.65 -7.86 -8.30
N SER A 135 -8.53 -8.86 -8.36
CA SER A 135 -9.66 -8.88 -9.29
C SER A 135 -10.71 -7.80 -9.02
N ARG A 136 -10.74 -7.23 -7.82
CA ARG A 136 -11.71 -6.19 -7.42
C ARG A 136 -11.25 -4.78 -7.79
N LEU A 137 -9.97 -4.60 -8.15
CA LEU A 137 -9.40 -3.29 -8.44
C LEU A 137 -9.65 -2.88 -9.91
N THR A 138 -9.22 -1.67 -10.27
CA THR A 138 -9.45 -1.10 -11.60
C THR A 138 -8.70 -1.89 -12.68
N ASP A 139 -9.13 -1.75 -13.94
CA ASP A 139 -8.47 -2.45 -15.05
C ASP A 139 -7.04 -1.96 -15.29
N GLU A 140 -6.76 -0.68 -15.02
CA GLU A 140 -5.40 -0.15 -15.05
C GLU A 140 -4.52 -0.78 -13.95
N PHE A 141 -5.06 -1.00 -12.74
CA PHE A 141 -4.34 -1.76 -11.72
C PHE A 141 -3.99 -3.17 -12.20
N LYS A 142 -4.96 -3.88 -12.78
CA LYS A 142 -4.79 -5.26 -13.25
C LYS A 142 -3.79 -5.39 -14.41
N SER A 143 -3.63 -4.35 -15.24
CA SER A 143 -2.65 -4.35 -16.33
C SER A 143 -1.20 -4.21 -15.85
N GLY A 144 -1.00 -3.72 -14.61
CA GLY A 144 0.31 -3.38 -14.06
C GLY A 144 0.87 -2.04 -14.52
N ALA A 145 0.09 -1.27 -15.30
CA ALA A 145 0.39 0.09 -15.71
C ALA A 145 -0.28 1.10 -14.75
N CYS A 146 -0.09 0.94 -13.44
CA CYS A 146 -0.84 1.68 -12.42
C CYS A 146 0.02 2.63 -11.57
N HIS A 147 1.19 3.01 -12.06
CA HIS A 147 2.11 3.88 -11.34
C HIS A 147 2.00 5.32 -11.84
N ALA A 148 1.53 6.21 -10.99
CA ALA A 148 1.21 7.60 -11.33
C ALA A 148 0.23 7.77 -12.51
N GLY A 149 -0.48 6.71 -12.90
CA GLY A 149 -1.54 6.68 -13.90
C GLY A 149 -2.90 7.05 -13.34
N ARG A 150 -3.96 6.55 -13.98
CA ARG A 150 -5.36 6.80 -13.60
C ARG A 150 -5.68 6.33 -12.18
N TYR A 151 -5.22 5.15 -11.79
CA TYR A 151 -5.49 4.50 -10.51
C TYR A 151 -4.98 5.34 -9.33
N GLU A 152 -3.66 5.62 -9.28
CA GLU A 152 -3.08 6.44 -8.21
C GLU A 152 -3.53 7.91 -8.30
N GLY A 153 -3.62 8.46 -9.52
CA GLY A 153 -4.07 9.83 -9.76
C GLY A 153 -5.49 10.08 -9.26
N SER A 154 -6.41 9.14 -9.51
CA SER A 154 -7.80 9.23 -9.07
C SER A 154 -7.91 9.19 -7.54
N ILE A 155 -7.17 8.29 -6.87
CA ILE A 155 -7.13 8.24 -5.40
C ILE A 155 -6.66 9.57 -4.81
N VAL A 156 -5.64 10.20 -5.42
CA VAL A 156 -5.16 11.51 -4.99
C VAL A 156 -6.24 12.57 -5.21
N LEU A 157 -6.84 12.64 -6.41
CA LEU A 157 -7.89 13.61 -6.74
C LEU A 157 -9.06 13.55 -5.74
N ALA A 158 -9.46 12.35 -5.33
CA ALA A 158 -10.53 12.15 -4.36
C ALA A 158 -10.21 12.66 -2.94
N ARG A 159 -8.93 12.71 -2.54
CA ARG A 159 -8.54 13.03 -1.15
C ARG A 159 -7.86 14.38 -1.00
N ARG A 160 -7.03 14.73 -1.97
CA ARG A 160 -6.12 15.88 -1.98
C ARG A 160 -5.97 16.44 -3.40
N PRO A 161 -7.07 16.93 -4.01
CA PRO A 161 -7.03 17.48 -5.36
C PRO A 161 -6.04 18.65 -5.48
N ASP A 162 -5.84 19.40 -4.38
CA ASP A 162 -4.86 20.49 -4.26
C ASP A 162 -3.40 20.06 -4.52
N LEU A 163 -3.10 18.77 -4.45
CA LEU A 163 -1.77 18.22 -4.74
C LEU A 163 -1.60 17.74 -6.18
N VAL A 164 -2.67 17.75 -6.98
CA VAL A 164 -2.63 17.33 -8.38
C VAL A 164 -2.36 18.55 -9.26
N ARG A 165 -1.32 18.46 -10.06
CA ARG A 165 -1.06 19.45 -11.12
C ARG A 165 -1.92 19.09 -12.32
N GLU A 166 -3.20 19.42 -12.26
CA GLU A 166 -4.20 18.99 -13.27
C GLU A 166 -3.80 19.35 -14.70
N ALA A 167 -3.33 20.58 -14.94
CA ALA A 167 -2.87 20.99 -16.27
C ALA A 167 -1.75 20.10 -16.83
N VAL A 168 -0.82 19.65 -15.96
CA VAL A 168 0.24 18.71 -16.35
C VAL A 168 -0.37 17.33 -16.60
N SER A 169 -1.18 16.82 -15.68
CA SER A 169 -1.82 15.51 -15.79
C SER A 169 -2.62 15.38 -17.09
N LYS A 170 -3.38 16.41 -17.46
CA LYS A 170 -4.18 16.45 -18.69
C LYS A 170 -3.36 16.56 -19.98
N SER A 171 -2.10 16.97 -19.90
CA SER A 171 -1.19 17.01 -21.07
C SER A 171 -0.42 15.72 -21.31
N LEU A 172 -0.42 14.78 -20.35
CA LEU A 172 0.31 13.53 -20.47
C LEU A 172 -0.46 12.54 -21.36
N VAL A 173 0.28 11.81 -22.18
CA VAL A 173 -0.24 10.73 -23.03
C VAL A 173 -0.34 9.45 -22.20
N ALA A 174 -1.28 8.56 -22.50
CA ALA A 174 -1.34 7.26 -21.84
C ALA A 174 -0.09 6.41 -22.14
N ASN A 175 0.49 5.81 -21.12
CA ASN A 175 1.60 4.85 -21.21
C ASN A 175 1.11 3.45 -20.82
N PRO A 176 0.87 2.53 -21.78
CA PRO A 176 0.35 1.19 -21.49
C PRO A 176 1.42 0.22 -20.96
N ALA A 177 2.69 0.63 -20.85
CA ALA A 177 3.75 -0.23 -20.35
C ALA A 177 3.45 -0.73 -18.93
N SER A 178 3.73 -2.00 -18.67
CA SER A 178 3.48 -2.61 -17.37
C SER A 178 4.73 -2.53 -16.50
N LEU A 179 4.68 -1.68 -15.48
CA LEU A 179 5.81 -1.51 -14.55
C LEU A 179 6.09 -2.82 -13.78
N SER A 180 5.05 -3.57 -13.43
CA SER A 180 5.21 -4.86 -12.72
C SER A 180 5.94 -5.89 -13.59
N VAL A 181 5.66 -5.93 -14.90
CA VAL A 181 6.39 -6.78 -15.85
C VAL A 181 7.84 -6.33 -15.98
N ALA A 182 8.08 -5.04 -16.17
CA ALA A 182 9.43 -4.48 -16.28
C ALA A 182 10.30 -4.79 -15.05
N ILE A 183 9.75 -4.67 -13.83
CA ILE A 183 10.48 -5.02 -12.61
C ILE A 183 10.84 -6.51 -12.60
N ARG A 184 9.90 -7.38 -12.99
CA ARG A 184 10.14 -8.84 -13.06
C ARG A 184 11.19 -9.20 -14.12
N GLU A 185 11.26 -8.45 -15.20
CA GLU A 185 12.31 -8.56 -16.24
C GLU A 185 13.65 -7.95 -15.80
N GLY A 186 13.73 -7.38 -14.59
CA GLY A 186 14.96 -6.89 -14.00
C GLY A 186 15.38 -5.50 -14.48
N LYS A 187 14.49 -4.73 -15.11
CA LYS A 187 14.76 -3.33 -15.50
C LYS A 187 15.14 -2.50 -14.28
N LYS A 188 16.13 -1.62 -14.43
CA LYS A 188 16.76 -0.88 -13.32
C LYS A 188 16.42 0.60 -13.28
N SER A 189 15.75 1.11 -14.29
CA SER A 189 15.29 2.49 -14.36
C SER A 189 13.90 2.57 -14.99
N PHE A 190 13.21 3.71 -14.79
CA PHE A 190 11.94 3.96 -15.44
C PHE A 190 12.07 4.08 -16.96
N GLU A 191 13.19 4.61 -17.45
CA GLU A 191 13.50 4.69 -18.88
C GLU A 191 13.60 3.29 -19.49
N GLU A 192 14.38 2.39 -18.87
CA GLU A 192 14.49 0.99 -19.30
C GLU A 192 13.17 0.21 -19.23
N ALA A 193 12.27 0.64 -18.33
CA ALA A 193 10.94 0.09 -18.16
C ALA A 193 9.90 0.66 -19.15
N GLY A 194 10.25 1.66 -19.96
CA GLY A 194 9.34 2.28 -20.93
C GLY A 194 8.51 3.45 -20.39
N GLY A 195 8.96 4.09 -19.32
CA GLY A 195 8.32 5.27 -18.72
C GLY A 195 9.33 6.36 -18.38
N PRO A 196 9.97 7.03 -19.36
CA PRO A 196 11.02 8.04 -19.11
C PRO A 196 10.55 9.20 -18.21
N ASP A 197 9.25 9.50 -18.20
CA ASP A 197 8.62 10.51 -17.34
C ASP A 197 8.15 9.96 -15.97
N ALA A 198 8.53 8.73 -15.63
CA ALA A 198 8.22 8.04 -14.38
C ALA A 198 6.71 7.84 -14.11
N TYR A 199 5.91 7.61 -15.17
CA TYR A 199 4.52 7.15 -15.05
C TYR A 199 4.22 5.99 -16.01
N PHE A 200 3.27 5.16 -15.60
CA PHE A 200 2.73 4.00 -16.28
C PHE A 200 1.22 4.02 -16.04
N GLY A 201 0.43 4.09 -17.10
CA GLY A 201 -1.02 4.28 -17.08
C GLY A 201 -1.47 5.55 -17.81
N ASP A 202 -2.67 6.01 -17.50
CA ASP A 202 -3.33 7.17 -18.11
C ASP A 202 -3.64 8.26 -17.07
N PRO A 203 -2.67 9.15 -16.74
CA PRO A 203 -2.88 10.22 -15.78
C PRO A 203 -3.96 11.23 -16.20
N ALA A 204 -4.22 11.38 -17.51
CA ALA A 204 -5.18 12.34 -18.03
C ALA A 204 -6.63 11.88 -17.77
N ALA A 205 -6.86 10.57 -17.70
CA ALA A 205 -8.15 9.97 -17.41
C ALA A 205 -8.51 9.91 -15.91
N ALA A 206 -7.65 10.39 -15.01
CA ALA A 206 -7.91 10.36 -13.56
C ALA A 206 -9.14 11.22 -13.18
N THR A 207 -9.97 10.70 -12.28
CA THR A 207 -11.18 11.37 -11.77
C THR A 207 -11.33 11.20 -10.26
N ALA A 208 -12.00 12.14 -9.60
CA ALA A 208 -12.26 12.00 -8.17
C ALA A 208 -13.24 10.84 -7.90
N GLU A 209 -14.19 10.61 -8.80
CA GLU A 209 -15.20 9.55 -8.72
C GLU A 209 -14.58 8.14 -8.74
N GLU A 210 -13.65 7.88 -9.67
CA GLU A 210 -12.89 6.62 -9.68
C GLU A 210 -12.05 6.47 -8.41
N GLY A 211 -11.53 7.58 -7.87
CA GLY A 211 -10.76 7.59 -6.63
C GLY A 211 -11.60 7.19 -5.42
N GLU A 212 -12.79 7.77 -5.27
CA GLU A 212 -13.73 7.41 -4.21
C GLU A 212 -14.15 5.95 -4.30
N ALA A 213 -14.50 5.48 -5.49
CA ALA A 213 -14.85 4.08 -5.72
C ALA A 213 -13.70 3.14 -5.36
N THR A 214 -12.47 3.48 -5.77
CA THR A 214 -11.27 2.70 -5.48
C THR A 214 -10.97 2.64 -3.98
N ILE A 215 -11.08 3.78 -3.28
CA ILE A 215 -10.86 3.85 -1.83
C ILE A 215 -11.92 3.02 -1.08
N ALA A 216 -13.19 3.06 -1.52
CA ALA A 216 -14.24 2.24 -0.95
C ALA A 216 -13.96 0.74 -1.13
N VAL A 217 -13.48 0.31 -2.31
CA VAL A 217 -13.08 -1.09 -2.56
C VAL A 217 -11.92 -1.51 -1.67
N LEU A 218 -10.87 -0.69 -1.56
CA LEU A 218 -9.71 -0.97 -0.70
C LEU A 218 -10.10 -1.04 0.79
N GLY A 219 -10.98 -0.15 1.23
CA GLY A 219 -11.56 -0.17 2.58
C GLY A 219 -12.34 -1.46 2.85
N GLY A 220 -13.18 -1.88 1.91
CA GLY A 220 -13.93 -3.13 2.01
C GLY A 220 -13.03 -4.38 2.02
N ILE A 221 -11.92 -4.39 1.27
CA ILE A 221 -10.92 -5.47 1.32
C ILE A 221 -10.29 -5.55 2.71
N LEU A 222 -9.91 -4.41 3.30
CA LEU A 222 -9.34 -4.38 4.65
C LEU A 222 -10.35 -4.87 5.69
N GLU A 223 -11.59 -4.41 5.61
CA GLU A 223 -12.66 -4.86 6.51
C GLU A 223 -12.90 -6.37 6.41
N GLU A 224 -12.98 -6.89 5.18
CA GLU A 224 -13.16 -8.32 4.91
C GLU A 224 -11.97 -9.15 5.40
N ALA A 225 -10.74 -8.67 5.23
CA ALA A 225 -9.55 -9.36 5.74
C ALA A 225 -9.54 -9.44 7.28
N VAL A 226 -9.99 -8.38 7.95
CA VAL A 226 -10.06 -8.31 9.41
C VAL A 226 -11.13 -9.23 9.98
N TRP A 227 -12.34 -9.22 9.40
CA TRP A 227 -13.48 -9.97 9.96
C TRP A 227 -13.67 -11.36 9.37
N GLY A 228 -13.29 -11.57 8.10
CA GLY A 228 -13.39 -12.86 7.42
C GLY A 228 -12.21 -13.80 7.70
N GLY A 229 -11.15 -13.32 8.37
CA GLY A 229 -9.95 -14.10 8.65
C GLY A 229 -9.09 -14.42 7.41
N VAL A 230 -9.43 -13.85 6.25
CA VAL A 230 -8.68 -14.04 5.00
C VAL A 230 -7.39 -13.20 5.05
N GLY A 231 -6.24 -13.86 4.90
CA GLY A 231 -4.92 -13.21 5.00
C GLY A 231 -4.43 -13.02 6.44
N LYS A 232 -4.98 -13.79 7.39
CA LYS A 232 -4.45 -13.92 8.75
C LYS A 232 -3.31 -14.95 8.76
N TYR A 233 -2.16 -14.56 9.30
CA TYR A 233 -0.93 -15.35 9.37
C TYR A 233 -0.51 -15.66 10.81
#